data_AF-A0A956KVA7-F1
#
_entry.id   AF-A0A956KVA7-F1
#
_cell.length_a   1.000
_cell.length_b   1.000
_cell.length_c   1.000
_cell.angle_alpha   90.00
_cell.angle_beta   90.00
_cell.angle_gamma   90.00
#
_symmetry.space_group_name_H-M   'P 1'
#
loop_
_entity.id
_entity.type
_entity.pdbx_description
1 polymer ?
#
loop_
_entity_poly.entity_id
_entity_poly.type
_entity_poly.pdbx_seq_one_letter_code
_entity_poly.pdbx_strand_id
1 'polypeptide(L)'
;MTRHTAALALVLVLALGVTACPAPPAGDPPDPGSSSGEDTQGTSTSATSATTGPADSTGESTGESTGESTGESAGEGEHCELHQVPTGCAPGLKCMPYSNDGSSGWNDTGCFPIDPNAVGLYEPCAWVGGPFSGYDDCGDDAYCLDYTGDGGTCQGLCIDDGDGVGGAATCEDPSAVGGYGCQECFCTCERGCHPLDPAACLPTEGCYAADPSVLDFICIVDGSGDMGTYGDPCEYVNGCDPGLACLDAGEVPDCTGGSLCCTPFCDVTAPNTCPGAAQGQECVSWWEGAVAPPGYEDLGICIVPG
;
A
#
# COMPACT_ATOMS: atom_id res chain seq x y z
N MET A 1 23.48 35.91 -43.02
CA MET A 1 22.27 35.27 -43.58
C MET A 1 22.52 33.78 -43.64
N THR A 2 22.20 33.07 -42.56
CA THR A 2 22.39 31.62 -42.47
C THR A 2 21.24 31.12 -41.60
N ARG A 3 20.33 30.36 -42.21
CA ARG A 3 19.09 29.87 -41.61
C ARG A 3 19.40 28.61 -40.79
N HIS A 4 19.08 28.62 -39.50
CA HIS A 4 18.98 27.40 -38.70
C HIS A 4 17.57 26.83 -38.86
N THR A 5 17.51 25.61 -39.39
CA THR A 5 16.32 24.76 -39.44
C THR A 5 16.08 24.16 -38.05
N ALA A 6 14.96 24.51 -37.42
CA ALA A 6 14.46 23.84 -36.24
C ALA A 6 13.87 22.48 -36.64
N ALA A 7 14.42 21.39 -36.08
CA ALA A 7 13.82 20.07 -36.16
C ALA A 7 12.83 19.92 -35.00
N LEU A 8 11.56 19.77 -35.32
CA LEU A 8 10.48 19.49 -34.39
C LEU A 8 10.49 17.98 -34.13
N ALA A 9 10.92 17.54 -32.95
CA ALA A 9 10.82 16.13 -32.54
C ALA A 9 9.39 15.86 -32.08
N LEU A 10 8.72 14.95 -32.76
CA LEU A 10 7.37 14.48 -32.49
C LEU A 10 7.45 13.38 -31.42
N VAL A 11 7.03 13.66 -30.19
CA VAL A 11 6.90 12.66 -29.13
C VAL A 11 5.65 11.84 -29.40
N LEU A 12 5.83 10.55 -29.67
CA LEU A 12 4.76 9.58 -29.88
C LEU A 12 4.39 8.99 -28.51
N VAL A 13 3.22 9.37 -28.00
CA VAL A 13 2.65 8.77 -26.77
C VAL A 13 2.17 7.37 -27.13
N LEU A 14 2.90 6.34 -26.73
CA LEU A 14 2.40 4.97 -26.70
C LEU A 14 1.54 4.81 -25.44
N ALA A 15 0.25 4.57 -25.64
CA ALA A 15 -0.63 4.08 -24.59
C ALA A 15 -0.19 2.66 -24.20
N LEU A 16 0.41 2.52 -23.01
CA LEU A 16 0.62 1.22 -22.37
C LEU A 16 -0.69 0.77 -21.74
N GLY A 17 -1.11 -0.44 -22.10
CA GLY A 17 -2.30 -1.09 -21.57
C GLY A 17 -2.12 -1.48 -20.12
N VAL A 18 -3.22 -1.43 -19.39
CA VAL A 18 -3.40 -1.86 -18.00
C VAL A 18 -2.88 -3.29 -17.85
N THR A 19 -1.71 -3.45 -17.26
CA THR A 19 -1.17 -4.74 -16.81
C THR A 19 -1.28 -4.79 -15.30
N ALA A 20 -2.14 -5.69 -14.81
CA ALA A 20 -2.26 -6.02 -13.40
C ALA A 20 -0.90 -6.41 -12.82
N CYS A 21 -0.56 -5.84 -11.66
CA CYS A 21 0.66 -6.13 -10.92
C CYS A 21 0.57 -7.56 -10.34
N PRO A 22 1.48 -8.48 -10.69
CA PRO A 22 1.51 -9.79 -10.07
C PRO A 22 2.04 -9.69 -8.64
N ALA A 23 1.26 -10.17 -7.68
CA ALA A 23 1.68 -10.31 -6.29
C ALA A 23 2.95 -11.20 -6.17
N PRO A 24 3.85 -10.92 -5.22
CA PRO A 24 5.00 -11.79 -4.96
C PRO A 24 4.55 -13.20 -4.54
N PRO A 25 5.30 -14.25 -4.90
CA PRO A 25 4.95 -15.61 -4.54
C PRO A 25 5.06 -15.81 -3.02
N ALA A 26 3.93 -16.14 -2.38
CA ALA A 26 3.92 -16.61 -1.00
C ALA A 26 4.81 -17.85 -0.88
N GLY A 27 5.85 -17.77 -0.05
CA GLY A 27 6.68 -18.91 0.31
C GLY A 27 5.88 -19.90 1.16
N ASP A 28 5.87 -21.16 0.77
CA ASP A 28 5.28 -22.24 1.57
C ASP A 28 5.94 -22.30 2.96
N PRO A 29 5.18 -22.40 4.07
CA PRO A 29 5.75 -22.61 5.39
C PRO A 29 6.39 -24.01 5.49
N PRO A 30 7.49 -24.16 6.25
CA PRO A 30 8.17 -25.45 6.40
C PRO A 30 7.33 -26.46 7.19
N ASP A 31 7.19 -27.64 6.59
CA ASP A 31 6.55 -28.85 7.12
C ASP A 31 7.15 -29.27 8.48
N PRO A 32 6.38 -29.31 9.60
CA PRO A 32 6.91 -29.78 10.87
C PRO A 32 7.05 -31.29 10.85
N GLY A 33 8.32 -31.71 10.80
CA GLY A 33 8.76 -33.08 10.74
C GLY A 33 8.09 -34.05 11.72
N SER A 34 7.76 -35.20 11.14
CA SER A 34 7.41 -36.46 11.78
C SER A 34 8.30 -36.80 12.99
N SER A 35 7.68 -36.96 14.15
CA SER A 35 8.24 -37.67 15.30
C SER A 35 7.19 -38.56 15.91
N SER A 36 7.42 -39.86 15.75
CA SER A 36 6.69 -40.98 16.33
C SER A 36 6.94 -41.12 17.83
N GLY A 37 5.87 -41.29 18.61
CA GLY A 37 5.89 -41.70 20.01
C GLY A 37 4.56 -42.36 20.42
N GLU A 38 4.63 -43.62 20.85
CA GLU A 38 3.53 -44.52 21.20
C GLU A 38 2.88 -44.25 22.58
N ASP A 39 1.66 -44.80 22.70
CA ASP A 39 0.91 -45.26 23.88
C ASP A 39 0.37 -44.27 24.93
N THR A 40 -0.96 -44.26 25.11
CA THR A 40 -1.65 -45.16 26.08
C THR A 40 -3.17 -45.03 25.96
N GLN A 41 -3.84 -46.17 25.83
CA GLN A 41 -5.29 -46.36 25.86
C GLN A 41 -5.88 -46.00 27.24
N GLY A 42 -6.88 -45.10 27.24
CA GLY A 42 -7.70 -44.77 28.42
C GLY A 42 -9.18 -44.82 28.09
N THR A 43 -9.79 -45.99 28.30
CA THR A 43 -11.23 -46.25 28.22
C THR A 43 -12.00 -45.40 29.24
N SER A 44 -13.07 -44.72 28.82
CA SER A 44 -14.26 -44.52 29.66
C SER A 44 -15.52 -44.30 28.84
N THR A 45 -16.57 -44.93 29.36
CA THR A 45 -17.85 -45.27 28.74
C THR A 45 -18.95 -44.32 29.20
N SER A 46 -20.02 -44.22 28.39
CA SER A 46 -21.39 -43.77 28.72
C SER A 46 -21.68 -42.28 28.44
N ALA A 47 -22.83 -41.85 27.93
CA ALA A 47 -24.11 -42.52 27.74
C ALA A 47 -24.90 -41.93 26.56
N THR A 48 -25.65 -42.81 25.92
CA THR A 48 -26.71 -42.56 24.92
C THR A 48 -27.89 -41.82 25.52
N SER A 49 -28.49 -40.88 24.79
CA SER A 49 -29.95 -40.70 24.73
C SER A 49 -30.35 -39.94 23.48
N ALA A 50 -30.93 -40.68 22.54
CA ALA A 50 -31.67 -40.16 21.41
C ALA A 50 -33.09 -39.81 21.85
N THR A 51 -33.63 -38.68 21.40
CA THR A 51 -35.08 -38.44 21.38
C THR A 51 -35.42 -37.74 20.07
N THR A 52 -36.33 -38.34 19.33
CA THR A 52 -36.82 -37.94 18.01
C THR A 52 -38.18 -37.25 18.10
N GLY A 53 -38.33 -36.18 17.30
CA GLY A 53 -39.58 -35.75 16.66
C GLY A 53 -40.24 -34.46 17.19
N PRO A 54 -41.11 -33.79 16.41
CA PRO A 54 -41.43 -33.92 14.98
C PRO A 54 -41.26 -32.61 14.16
N ALA A 55 -41.36 -32.74 12.84
CA ALA A 55 -41.45 -31.67 11.86
C ALA A 55 -42.89 -31.15 11.66
N ASP A 56 -43.07 -29.84 11.49
CA ASP A 56 -44.11 -29.09 10.76
C ASP A 56 -43.88 -27.59 11.07
N SER A 57 -44.06 -26.56 10.23
CA SER A 57 -44.74 -26.39 8.95
C SER A 57 -44.09 -25.26 8.15
N THR A 58 -44.36 -25.31 6.85
CA THR A 58 -44.22 -24.29 5.81
C THR A 58 -44.89 -22.95 6.16
N GLY A 59 -44.24 -21.86 5.74
CA GLY A 59 -44.78 -20.50 5.75
C GLY A 59 -44.18 -19.70 4.59
N GLU A 60 -44.76 -19.88 3.41
CA GLU A 60 -44.52 -19.07 2.22
C GLU A 60 -45.22 -17.71 2.39
N SER A 61 -44.48 -16.61 2.21
CA SER A 61 -45.09 -15.31 1.91
C SER A 61 -44.18 -14.56 0.95
N THR A 62 -44.60 -14.61 -0.30
CA THR A 62 -44.31 -13.67 -1.37
C THR A 62 -44.77 -12.27 -0.93
N GLY A 63 -43.81 -11.40 -0.68
CA GLY A 63 -44.02 -9.98 -0.42
C GLY A 63 -43.13 -9.17 -1.35
N GLU A 64 -43.59 -8.96 -2.58
CA GLU A 64 -43.08 -7.93 -3.47
C GLU A 64 -43.39 -6.58 -2.82
N SER A 65 -42.35 -5.90 -2.34
CA SER A 65 -42.45 -4.53 -1.88
C SER A 65 -41.36 -3.72 -2.55
N THR A 66 -41.78 -2.94 -3.53
CA THR A 66 -41.07 -1.75 -4.01
C THR A 66 -40.87 -0.81 -2.83
N GLY A 67 -39.72 -0.94 -2.17
CA GLY A 67 -39.28 -0.12 -1.05
C GLY A 67 -38.50 1.09 -1.53
N GLU A 68 -39.11 2.24 -1.35
CA GLU A 68 -38.48 3.56 -1.34
C GLU A 68 -37.33 3.54 -0.31
N SER A 69 -36.09 3.75 -0.75
CA SER A 69 -34.90 3.68 0.10
C SER A 69 -34.93 4.80 1.15
N THR A 70 -35.50 4.50 2.31
CA THR A 70 -35.12 5.18 3.55
C THR A 70 -33.67 4.77 3.80
N GLY A 71 -32.74 5.73 3.84
CA GLY A 71 -31.32 5.48 4.03
C GLY A 71 -31.03 4.78 5.36
N GLU A 72 -31.13 3.46 5.37
CA GLU A 72 -30.67 2.58 6.44
C GLU A 72 -29.20 2.29 6.18
N SER A 73 -28.35 2.49 7.19
CA SER A 73 -26.93 2.19 7.10
C SER A 73 -26.71 0.69 6.90
N ALA A 74 -25.72 0.31 6.09
CA ALA A 74 -25.46 -1.08 5.74
C ALA A 74 -25.03 -1.91 6.98
N GLY A 75 -25.52 -3.15 7.06
CA GLY A 75 -25.19 -4.13 8.10
C GLY A 75 -23.86 -4.83 7.88
N GLU A 76 -23.45 -5.68 8.82
CA GLU A 76 -22.19 -6.43 8.72
C GLU A 76 -22.14 -7.30 7.46
N GLY A 77 -21.06 -7.17 6.70
CA GLY A 77 -20.82 -7.85 5.42
C GLY A 77 -21.63 -7.31 4.25
N GLU A 78 -22.48 -6.31 4.45
CA GLU A 78 -23.15 -5.62 3.33
C GLU A 78 -22.20 -4.62 2.68
N HIS A 79 -22.38 -4.44 1.37
CA HIS A 79 -21.57 -3.53 0.57
C HIS A 79 -21.71 -2.08 1.06
N CYS A 80 -20.60 -1.37 1.08
CA CYS A 80 -20.54 0.04 1.42
C CYS A 80 -19.63 0.78 0.46
N GLU A 81 -19.93 2.05 0.24
CA GLU A 81 -19.03 2.95 -0.47
C GLU A 81 -17.95 3.40 0.53
N LEU A 82 -16.67 3.15 0.18
CA LEU A 82 -15.55 3.60 0.99
C LEU A 82 -15.59 5.12 1.15
N HIS A 83 -15.12 5.61 2.31
CA HIS A 83 -15.03 7.03 2.64
C HIS A 83 -16.39 7.75 2.74
N GLN A 84 -17.51 7.02 2.83
CA GLN A 84 -18.83 7.60 3.15
C GLN A 84 -19.15 7.57 4.65
N VAL A 85 -18.15 7.85 5.49
CA VAL A 85 -18.34 7.94 6.94
C VAL A 85 -19.12 9.23 7.26
N PRO A 86 -20.18 9.20 8.11
CA PRO A 86 -20.63 8.10 8.96
C PRO A 86 -21.88 7.36 8.43
N THR A 87 -22.28 7.55 7.17
CA THR A 87 -23.56 7.03 6.65
C THR A 87 -23.46 5.66 6.00
N GLY A 88 -22.25 5.22 5.61
CA GLY A 88 -22.04 3.97 4.88
C GLY A 88 -22.41 2.71 5.68
N CYS A 89 -22.03 2.64 6.96
CA CYS A 89 -22.18 1.45 7.78
C CYS A 89 -22.94 1.72 9.09
N ALA A 90 -23.62 0.70 9.62
CA ALA A 90 -24.33 0.80 10.89
C ALA A 90 -23.38 1.13 12.06
N PRO A 91 -23.86 1.73 13.17
CA PRO A 91 -23.00 2.10 14.30
C PRO A 91 -22.19 0.91 14.84
N GLY A 92 -20.88 1.12 15.03
CA GLY A 92 -19.94 0.07 15.46
C GLY A 92 -19.34 -0.76 14.31
N LEU A 93 -19.67 -0.42 13.06
CA LEU A 93 -19.05 -0.96 11.86
C LEU A 93 -18.30 0.15 11.10
N LYS A 94 -17.24 -0.23 10.39
CA LYS A 94 -16.49 0.61 9.45
C LYS A 94 -16.49 -0.01 8.05
N CYS A 95 -16.38 0.81 7.02
CA CYS A 95 -16.32 0.35 5.64
C CYS A 95 -14.88 -0.02 5.28
N MET A 96 -14.64 -1.25 4.85
CA MET A 96 -13.29 -1.76 4.57
C MET A 96 -13.19 -2.41 3.19
N PRO A 97 -12.03 -2.30 2.53
CA PRO A 97 -11.72 -3.14 1.39
C PRO A 97 -11.53 -4.60 1.84
N TYR A 98 -11.99 -5.55 1.03
CA TYR A 98 -11.82 -6.98 1.28
C TYR A 98 -11.77 -7.79 -0.02
N SER A 99 -11.44 -9.07 0.10
CA SER A 99 -11.48 -10.05 -0.98
C SER A 99 -12.76 -10.90 -0.86
N ASN A 100 -13.69 -10.74 -1.80
CA ASN A 100 -14.95 -11.49 -1.81
C ASN A 100 -14.83 -12.91 -2.41
N ASP A 101 -13.70 -13.21 -3.06
CA ASP A 101 -13.43 -14.45 -3.76
C ASP A 101 -12.24 -15.23 -3.16
N GLY A 102 -11.63 -14.71 -2.10
CA GLY A 102 -10.47 -15.30 -1.44
C GLY A 102 -9.16 -15.15 -2.22
N SER A 103 -9.12 -14.24 -3.19
CA SER A 103 -7.90 -13.84 -3.89
C SER A 103 -6.94 -13.08 -2.96
N SER A 104 -5.68 -12.95 -3.41
CA SER A 104 -4.62 -12.20 -2.72
C SER A 104 -4.66 -10.70 -3.04
N GLY A 105 -5.86 -10.13 -3.11
CA GLY A 105 -6.06 -8.72 -3.42
C GLY A 105 -7.45 -8.25 -3.01
N TRP A 106 -7.54 -6.98 -2.64
CA TRP A 106 -8.83 -6.34 -2.39
C TRP A 106 -9.57 -6.14 -3.71
N ASN A 107 -10.81 -6.61 -3.77
CA ASN A 107 -11.63 -6.57 -4.98
C ASN A 107 -13.08 -6.15 -4.71
N ASP A 108 -13.44 -5.89 -3.45
CA ASP A 108 -14.78 -5.47 -3.02
C ASP A 108 -14.69 -4.68 -1.71
N THR A 109 -15.81 -4.11 -1.27
CA THR A 109 -15.93 -3.28 -0.06
C THR A 109 -17.14 -3.71 0.76
N GLY A 110 -17.01 -3.69 2.08
CA GLY A 110 -18.08 -4.11 2.99
C GLY A 110 -17.95 -3.53 4.39
N CYS A 111 -19.04 -3.61 5.16
CA CYS A 111 -19.06 -3.14 6.55
C CYS A 111 -18.55 -4.22 7.51
N PHE A 112 -17.52 -3.90 8.29
CA PHE A 112 -16.90 -4.82 9.25
C PHE A 112 -16.88 -4.21 10.66
N PRO A 113 -16.90 -5.03 11.72
CA PRO A 113 -16.89 -4.52 13.10
C PRO A 113 -15.62 -3.72 13.40
N ILE A 114 -15.80 -2.60 14.10
CA ILE A 114 -14.69 -1.86 14.72
C ILE A 114 -14.28 -2.62 15.99
N ASP A 115 -12.98 -2.90 16.16
CA ASP A 115 -12.50 -3.57 17.37
C ASP A 115 -12.75 -2.67 18.61
N PRO A 116 -13.35 -3.18 19.69
CA PRO A 116 -13.59 -2.40 20.91
C PRO A 116 -12.31 -1.90 21.59
N ASN A 117 -11.16 -2.46 21.25
CA ASN A 117 -9.82 -2.06 21.66
C ASN A 117 -8.98 -1.64 20.43
N ALA A 118 -9.60 -0.97 19.46
CA ALA A 118 -8.92 -0.52 18.25
C ALA A 118 -7.60 0.20 18.55
N VAL A 119 -6.57 -0.14 17.77
CA VAL A 119 -5.28 0.54 17.77
C VAL A 119 -5.31 1.76 16.85
N GLY A 120 -4.48 2.75 17.17
CA GLY A 120 -4.43 4.02 16.45
C GLY A 120 -3.69 3.93 15.12
N LEU A 121 -3.80 5.00 14.32
CA LEU A 121 -3.00 5.17 13.11
C LEU A 121 -1.51 4.96 13.39
N TYR A 122 -0.84 4.29 12.45
CA TYR A 122 0.60 4.01 12.45
C TYR A 122 1.10 3.10 13.59
N GLU A 123 0.18 2.53 14.38
CA GLU A 123 0.50 1.51 15.37
C GLU A 123 0.43 0.11 14.74
N PRO A 124 1.17 -0.87 15.30
CA PRO A 124 1.06 -2.26 14.88
C PRO A 124 -0.36 -2.81 15.03
N CYS A 125 -0.83 -3.55 14.03
CA CYS A 125 -2.18 -4.10 13.95
C CYS A 125 -2.18 -5.58 13.54
N ALA A 126 -3.34 -6.22 13.72
CA ALA A 126 -3.59 -7.59 13.33
C ALA A 126 -4.90 -7.71 12.55
N TRP A 127 -4.93 -8.65 11.60
CA TRP A 127 -6.11 -9.03 10.85
C TRP A 127 -6.70 -10.36 11.37
N VAL A 128 -7.95 -10.64 11.01
CA VAL A 128 -8.62 -11.93 11.31
C VAL A 128 -8.98 -12.64 10.02
N GLY A 129 -8.40 -13.83 9.79
CA GLY A 129 -8.72 -14.66 8.62
C GLY A 129 -7.94 -14.32 7.34
N GLY A 130 -7.17 -13.24 7.33
CA GLY A 130 -6.18 -12.89 6.30
C GLY A 130 -6.04 -11.38 6.11
N PRO A 131 -4.95 -10.91 5.46
CA PRO A 131 -4.73 -9.48 5.18
C PRO A 131 -5.78 -8.86 4.24
N PHE A 132 -6.52 -9.67 3.50
CA PHE A 132 -7.60 -9.22 2.60
C PHE A 132 -9.00 -9.53 3.13
N SER A 133 -9.15 -9.85 4.41
CA SER A 133 -10.43 -10.30 4.98
C SER A 133 -11.43 -9.16 5.26
N GLY A 134 -10.95 -7.92 5.40
CA GLY A 134 -11.71 -6.77 5.89
C GLY A 134 -11.83 -6.70 7.42
N TYR A 135 -11.42 -7.75 8.16
CA TYR A 135 -11.41 -7.77 9.61
C TYR A 135 -10.02 -7.45 10.16
N ASP A 136 -9.91 -6.34 10.89
CA ASP A 136 -8.71 -5.94 11.60
C ASP A 136 -9.02 -5.22 12.92
N ASP A 137 -7.98 -4.88 13.68
CA ASP A 137 -8.07 -4.11 14.93
C ASP A 137 -7.74 -2.61 14.76
N CYS A 138 -7.76 -2.08 13.54
CA CYS A 138 -7.58 -0.65 13.30
C CYS A 138 -8.87 0.16 13.58
N GLY A 139 -8.71 1.46 13.85
CA GLY A 139 -9.83 2.40 14.03
C GLY A 139 -10.70 2.62 12.78
N ASP A 140 -11.70 3.49 12.92
CA ASP A 140 -12.79 3.72 11.96
C ASP A 140 -12.34 4.13 10.55
N ASP A 141 -11.29 4.96 10.46
CA ASP A 141 -10.75 5.52 9.22
C ASP A 141 -9.40 4.89 8.86
N ALA A 142 -9.16 3.65 9.28
CA ALA A 142 -7.90 2.96 9.11
C ALA A 142 -8.05 1.49 8.75
N TYR A 143 -7.05 0.94 8.07
CA TYR A 143 -6.96 -0.46 7.71
C TYR A 143 -5.60 -1.04 8.02
N CYS A 144 -5.59 -2.34 8.33
CA CYS A 144 -4.35 -3.02 8.66
C CYS A 144 -3.60 -3.43 7.39
N LEU A 145 -2.52 -2.73 7.09
CA LEU A 145 -1.68 -2.99 5.93
C LEU A 145 -0.52 -3.90 6.33
N ASP A 146 -0.43 -5.06 5.69
CA ASP A 146 0.62 -6.07 5.93
C ASP A 146 1.11 -6.65 4.60
N TYR A 147 2.41 -6.48 4.31
CA TYR A 147 3.07 -7.09 3.14
C TYR A 147 4.01 -8.24 3.51
N THR A 148 4.36 -8.37 4.78
CA THR A 148 5.40 -9.31 5.25
C THR A 148 4.80 -10.58 5.83
N GLY A 149 3.53 -10.54 6.24
CA GLY A 149 2.81 -11.65 6.86
C GLY A 149 3.10 -11.81 8.36
N ASP A 150 3.89 -10.91 8.95
CA ASP A 150 4.32 -10.95 10.36
C ASP A 150 3.60 -9.91 11.24
N GLY A 151 2.52 -9.32 10.74
CA GLY A 151 1.75 -8.26 11.40
C GLY A 151 1.78 -6.97 10.61
N GLY A 152 0.68 -6.22 10.65
CA GLY A 152 0.51 -5.02 9.84
C GLY A 152 0.74 -3.73 10.63
N THR A 153 0.56 -2.62 9.94
CA THR A 153 0.45 -1.28 10.53
C THR A 153 -0.88 -0.65 10.12
N CYS A 154 -1.56 0.06 11.03
CA CYS A 154 -2.77 0.78 10.68
C CYS A 154 -2.45 1.97 9.77
N GLN A 155 -2.88 1.87 8.51
CA GLN A 155 -2.78 2.93 7.52
C GLN A 155 -4.11 3.65 7.36
N GLY A 156 -4.07 4.96 7.11
CA GLY A 156 -5.29 5.76 6.98
C GLY A 156 -6.00 5.52 5.63
N LEU A 157 -7.33 5.43 5.70
CA LEU A 157 -8.23 5.62 4.56
C LEU A 157 -8.63 7.10 4.50
N CYS A 158 -8.97 7.58 3.30
CA CYS A 158 -9.55 8.92 3.18
C CYS A 158 -10.90 8.98 3.91
N ILE A 159 -11.17 10.04 4.66
CA ILE A 159 -12.48 10.27 5.30
C ILE A 159 -13.51 10.75 4.28
N ASP A 160 -13.05 11.49 3.28
CA ASP A 160 -13.80 12.01 2.14
C ASP A 160 -12.86 11.91 0.94
N ASP A 161 -13.31 11.31 -0.16
CA ASP A 161 -12.56 11.19 -1.41
C ASP A 161 -12.73 12.42 -2.32
N GLY A 162 -13.53 13.40 -1.89
CA GLY A 162 -13.82 14.63 -2.64
C GLY A 162 -14.65 14.36 -3.90
N ASP A 163 -14.56 15.24 -4.91
CA ASP A 163 -15.18 15.02 -6.22
C ASP A 163 -14.43 13.94 -7.06
N GLY A 164 -13.73 12.98 -6.42
CA GLY A 164 -12.89 11.94 -7.01
C GLY A 164 -11.40 12.28 -7.08
N VAL A 165 -10.64 11.62 -7.98
CA VAL A 165 -9.20 11.85 -8.19
C VAL A 165 -8.92 13.34 -8.42
N GLY A 166 -8.23 13.99 -7.47
CA GLY A 166 -7.91 15.42 -7.51
C GLY A 166 -8.90 16.34 -6.79
N GLY A 167 -9.94 15.80 -6.17
CA GLY A 167 -10.65 16.45 -5.06
C GLY A 167 -9.72 16.57 -3.85
N ALA A 168 -9.98 17.53 -2.95
CA ALA A 168 -9.21 17.64 -1.72
C ALA A 168 -9.66 16.55 -0.73
N ALA A 169 -9.25 15.32 -0.99
CA ALA A 169 -9.49 14.21 -0.08
C ALA A 169 -8.96 14.55 1.32
N THR A 170 -9.70 14.17 2.35
CA THR A 170 -9.36 14.51 3.74
C THR A 170 -8.89 13.28 4.50
N CYS A 171 -7.83 13.45 5.28
CA CYS A 171 -7.24 12.41 6.11
C CYS A 171 -7.42 12.71 7.59
N GLU A 172 -7.49 11.67 8.43
CA GLU A 172 -7.50 11.84 9.89
C GLU A 172 -6.18 12.47 10.37
N ASP A 173 -5.05 12.04 9.81
CA ASP A 173 -3.77 12.74 9.99
C ASP A 173 -3.74 14.00 9.09
N PRO A 174 -3.70 15.22 9.65
CA PRO A 174 -3.67 16.45 8.87
C PRO A 174 -2.35 16.68 8.12
N SER A 175 -1.32 15.87 8.38
CA SER A 175 -0.05 15.87 7.65
C SER A 175 0.00 14.88 6.49
N ALA A 176 -0.98 13.97 6.42
CA ALA A 176 -1.16 13.06 5.29
C ALA A 176 -1.96 13.73 4.17
N VAL A 177 -1.78 13.25 2.95
CA VAL A 177 -2.49 13.67 1.75
C VAL A 177 -3.17 12.46 1.13
N GLY A 178 -4.44 12.63 0.73
CA GLY A 178 -5.16 11.57 0.03
C GLY A 178 -4.52 11.29 -1.33
N GLY A 179 -4.26 10.02 -1.61
CA GLY A 179 -3.72 9.52 -2.87
C GLY A 179 -4.49 8.28 -3.33
N TYR A 180 -4.44 8.01 -4.62
CA TYR A 180 -4.89 6.74 -5.18
C TYR A 180 -3.64 5.95 -5.55
N GLY A 181 -3.26 4.98 -4.71
CA GLY A 181 -2.10 4.12 -4.97
C GLY A 181 -2.32 3.15 -6.13
N CYS A 182 -1.28 2.40 -6.50
CA CYS A 182 -1.28 1.42 -7.61
C CYS A 182 -2.31 0.28 -7.50
N GLN A 183 -3.05 0.21 -6.39
CA GLN A 183 -4.19 -0.69 -6.25
C GLN A 183 -5.50 -0.06 -6.74
N GLU A 184 -5.56 1.24 -7.07
CA GLU A 184 -6.66 2.06 -7.66
C GLU A 184 -8.10 1.84 -7.12
N CYS A 185 -8.31 0.91 -6.20
CA CYS A 185 -9.62 0.53 -5.71
C CYS A 185 -10.18 1.55 -4.72
N PHE A 186 -9.32 2.36 -4.09
CA PHE A 186 -9.70 3.32 -3.06
C PHE A 186 -8.62 4.38 -2.77
N CYS A 187 -9.01 5.38 -1.97
CA CYS A 187 -8.19 6.52 -1.57
C CYS A 187 -7.53 6.21 -0.22
N THR A 188 -6.21 6.28 -0.18
CA THR A 188 -5.37 6.09 1.01
C THR A 188 -4.77 7.41 1.46
N CYS A 189 -4.49 7.52 2.75
CA CYS A 189 -3.82 8.69 3.31
C CYS A 189 -2.31 8.46 3.36
N GLU A 190 -1.61 9.13 2.45
CA GLU A 190 -0.16 9.00 2.27
C GLU A 190 0.57 10.07 3.06
N ARG A 191 1.65 9.67 3.74
CA ARG A 191 2.48 10.61 4.52
C ARG A 191 3.60 11.15 3.65
N GLY A 192 3.69 12.48 3.55
CA GLY A 192 4.85 13.13 2.94
C GLY A 192 6.12 12.92 3.78
N CYS A 193 7.27 12.85 3.10
CA CYS A 193 8.56 12.60 3.76
C CYS A 193 9.71 13.30 3.03
N HIS A 194 10.84 13.47 3.71
CA HIS A 194 12.07 13.97 3.07
C HIS A 194 13.09 12.84 2.97
N PRO A 195 13.59 12.49 1.76
CA PRO A 195 14.39 11.28 1.58
C PRO A 195 15.81 11.35 2.19
N LEU A 196 16.28 12.55 2.54
CA LEU A 196 17.51 12.73 3.33
C LEU A 196 17.30 12.57 4.85
N ASP A 197 16.05 12.43 5.32
CA ASP A 197 15.74 12.16 6.72
C ASP A 197 15.42 10.66 6.92
N PRO A 198 16.34 9.87 7.47
CA PRO A 198 16.14 8.43 7.68
C PRO A 198 15.07 8.11 8.74
N ALA A 199 14.58 9.10 9.47
CA ALA A 199 13.51 8.95 10.46
C ALA A 199 12.15 9.48 9.97
N ALA A 200 12.03 9.85 8.69
CA ALA A 200 10.79 10.44 8.16
C ALA A 200 9.61 9.44 8.13
N CYS A 201 9.90 8.14 7.94
CA CYS A 201 8.91 7.09 7.78
C CYS A 201 8.95 6.04 8.90
N LEU A 202 7.96 5.15 8.94
CA LEU A 202 7.89 4.08 9.93
C LEU A 202 9.01 3.04 9.68
N PRO A 203 9.34 2.19 10.68
CA PRO A 203 10.44 1.23 10.55
C PRO A 203 10.34 0.23 9.39
N THR A 204 9.14 0.00 8.85
CA THR A 204 8.86 -0.90 7.72
C THR A 204 8.70 -0.17 6.39
N GLU A 205 8.98 1.13 6.37
CA GLU A 205 8.75 2.03 5.24
C GLU A 205 10.03 2.77 4.86
N GLY A 206 10.07 3.21 3.61
CA GLY A 206 11.06 4.15 3.12
C GLY A 206 10.40 5.40 2.54
N CYS A 207 11.19 6.47 2.43
CA CYS A 207 10.76 7.69 1.77
C CYS A 207 11.12 7.63 0.29
N TYR A 208 10.13 7.41 -0.57
CA TYR A 208 10.35 7.18 -1.99
C TYR A 208 9.72 8.27 -2.84
N ALA A 209 10.33 8.53 -4.00
CA ALA A 209 9.76 9.42 -4.99
C ALA A 209 8.42 8.87 -5.48
N ALA A 210 7.40 9.72 -5.48
CA ALA A 210 6.06 9.39 -5.96
C ALA A 210 5.67 10.26 -7.15
N ASP A 211 4.45 10.05 -7.65
CA ASP A 211 3.89 10.90 -8.68
C ASP A 211 3.74 12.33 -8.11
N PRO A 212 4.41 13.34 -8.70
CA PRO A 212 4.39 14.71 -8.22
C PRO A 212 2.99 15.36 -8.29
N SER A 213 2.01 14.73 -8.93
CA SER A 213 0.60 15.15 -8.89
C SER A 213 -0.11 14.83 -7.57
N VAL A 214 0.47 13.95 -6.73
CA VAL A 214 -0.01 13.61 -5.38
C VAL A 214 0.89 14.27 -4.34
N LEU A 215 2.15 13.83 -4.30
CA LEU A 215 3.23 14.31 -3.43
C LEU A 215 4.56 13.94 -4.10
N ASP A 216 5.58 14.80 -4.01
CA ASP A 216 6.90 14.50 -4.58
C ASP A 216 7.54 13.26 -3.91
N PHE A 217 7.31 13.09 -2.60
CA PHE A 217 7.86 12.01 -1.79
C PHE A 217 6.84 11.54 -0.76
N ILE A 218 6.68 10.22 -0.64
CA ILE A 218 5.76 9.58 0.32
C ILE A 218 6.43 8.41 1.05
N CYS A 219 5.97 8.17 2.27
CA CYS A 219 6.27 6.95 3.00
C CYS A 219 5.44 5.81 2.42
N ILE A 220 6.12 4.83 1.84
CA ILE A 220 5.51 3.57 1.43
C ILE A 220 6.38 2.42 1.94
N VAL A 221 5.77 1.24 2.01
CA VAL A 221 6.44 0.04 2.49
C VAL A 221 7.71 -0.24 1.67
N ASP A 222 8.78 -0.52 2.40
CA ASP A 222 10.06 -0.92 1.81
C ASP A 222 9.92 -2.31 1.19
N GLY A 223 10.12 -2.36 -0.14
CA GLY A 223 10.01 -3.58 -0.94
C GLY A 223 11.37 -4.11 -1.40
N SER A 224 12.49 -3.57 -0.91
CA SER A 224 13.84 -3.93 -1.36
C SER A 224 14.24 -5.36 -0.95
N GLY A 225 13.72 -5.83 0.20
CA GLY A 225 14.04 -7.13 0.76
C GLY A 225 15.51 -7.23 1.19
N ASP A 226 16.21 -8.29 0.78
CA ASP A 226 17.64 -8.46 1.05
C ASP A 226 18.56 -7.77 0.01
N MET A 227 17.97 -7.17 -1.05
CA MET A 227 18.66 -6.44 -2.12
C MET A 227 18.37 -4.94 -2.02
N GLY A 228 18.71 -4.15 -3.03
CA GLY A 228 18.30 -2.74 -3.14
C GLY A 228 19.38 -1.75 -2.74
N THR A 229 20.61 -2.22 -2.57
CA THR A 229 21.78 -1.38 -2.31
C THR A 229 22.28 -0.71 -3.59
N TYR A 230 23.22 0.23 -3.48
CA TYR A 230 23.78 0.94 -4.64
C TYR A 230 24.21 -0.02 -5.77
N GLY A 231 23.72 0.24 -6.99
CA GLY A 231 24.03 -0.52 -8.19
C GLY A 231 23.25 -1.84 -8.34
N ASP A 232 22.45 -2.23 -7.34
CA ASP A 232 21.54 -3.37 -7.46
C ASP A 232 20.41 -3.04 -8.44
N PRO A 233 19.96 -4.02 -9.24
CA PRO A 233 18.84 -3.82 -10.15
C PRO A 233 17.53 -3.65 -9.39
N CYS A 234 16.66 -2.78 -9.90
CA CYS A 234 15.35 -2.50 -9.34
C CYS A 234 14.29 -2.44 -10.46
N GLU A 235 13.03 -2.61 -10.09
CA GLU A 235 11.89 -2.55 -11.02
C GLU A 235 10.85 -1.50 -10.60
N TYR A 236 10.76 -1.20 -9.30
CA TYR A 236 9.80 -0.30 -8.71
C TYR A 236 10.49 0.76 -7.86
N VAL A 237 9.79 1.88 -7.60
CA VAL A 237 10.33 3.03 -6.84
C VAL A 237 10.74 2.63 -5.41
N ASN A 238 10.08 1.66 -4.80
CA ASN A 238 10.37 1.11 -3.48
C ASN A 238 11.19 -0.19 -3.53
N GLY A 239 11.79 -0.53 -4.68
CA GLY A 239 12.67 -1.69 -4.83
C GLY A 239 14.11 -1.43 -4.37
N CYS A 240 14.40 -0.22 -3.91
CA CYS A 240 15.70 0.19 -3.37
C CYS A 240 15.59 0.45 -1.87
N ASP A 241 16.70 0.31 -1.15
CA ASP A 241 16.75 0.61 0.28
C ASP A 241 16.36 2.07 0.56
N PRO A 242 15.76 2.38 1.72
CA PRO A 242 15.44 3.74 2.11
C PRO A 242 16.63 4.70 1.96
N GLY A 243 16.40 5.82 1.28
CA GLY A 243 17.44 6.79 0.91
C GLY A 243 18.05 6.58 -0.48
N LEU A 244 17.61 5.57 -1.23
CA LEU A 244 17.98 5.34 -2.63
C LEU A 244 16.76 5.45 -3.55
N ALA A 245 17.02 5.85 -4.80
CA ALA A 245 16.05 5.88 -5.89
C ALA A 245 16.40 4.84 -6.96
N CYS A 246 15.39 4.33 -7.64
CA CYS A 246 15.53 3.41 -8.77
C CYS A 246 15.60 4.20 -10.09
N LEU A 247 16.78 4.30 -10.71
CA LEU A 247 17.04 5.13 -11.90
C LEU A 247 17.66 4.36 -13.07
N ASP A 248 17.72 4.98 -14.26
CA ASP A 248 18.25 4.36 -15.47
C ASP A 248 19.70 3.87 -15.30
N ALA A 249 19.98 2.68 -15.82
CA ALA A 249 21.31 2.06 -15.74
C ALA A 249 22.43 2.92 -16.34
N GLY A 250 22.13 3.81 -17.29
CA GLY A 250 23.08 4.75 -17.88
C GLY A 250 23.54 5.85 -16.92
N GLU A 251 22.76 6.13 -15.89
CA GLU A 251 23.02 7.17 -14.89
C GLU A 251 23.76 6.64 -13.65
N VAL A 252 23.74 5.33 -13.44
CA VAL A 252 24.26 4.66 -12.25
C VAL A 252 25.49 3.80 -12.60
N PRO A 253 26.71 4.21 -12.21
CA PRO A 253 27.90 3.39 -12.42
C PRO A 253 27.80 2.04 -11.70
N ASP A 254 28.41 1.01 -12.28
CA ASP A 254 28.36 -0.37 -11.79
C ASP A 254 26.97 -1.01 -11.72
N CYS A 255 25.96 -0.41 -12.38
CA CYS A 255 24.66 -1.03 -12.56
C CYS A 255 24.80 -2.36 -13.31
N THR A 256 24.54 -3.48 -12.62
CA THR A 256 24.73 -4.82 -13.17
C THR A 256 23.42 -5.60 -13.14
N GLY A 257 23.02 -6.16 -14.30
CA GLY A 257 21.91 -7.10 -14.38
C GLY A 257 20.50 -6.48 -14.47
N GLY A 258 20.37 -5.15 -14.58
CA GLY A 258 19.09 -4.44 -14.73
C GLY A 258 19.10 -3.31 -15.76
N SER A 259 17.91 -2.86 -16.16
CA SER A 259 17.71 -1.60 -16.91
C SER A 259 17.59 -0.39 -16.00
N LEU A 260 17.23 -0.61 -14.74
CA LEU A 260 17.24 0.39 -13.68
C LEU A 260 18.10 -0.12 -12.53
N CYS A 261 18.74 0.77 -11.79
CA CYS A 261 19.55 0.46 -10.62
C CYS A 261 19.38 1.49 -9.50
N CYS A 262 19.65 1.04 -8.28
CA CYS A 262 19.54 1.85 -7.09
C CYS A 262 20.71 2.83 -6.96
N THR A 263 20.40 4.10 -6.66
CA THR A 263 21.40 5.15 -6.43
C THR A 263 20.94 6.10 -5.32
N PRO A 264 21.83 6.61 -4.45
CA PRO A 264 21.41 7.36 -3.28
C PRO A 264 20.95 8.78 -3.61
N PHE A 265 19.94 9.24 -2.87
CA PHE A 265 19.70 10.66 -2.68
C PHE A 265 20.91 11.29 -1.95
N CYS A 266 21.15 12.57 -2.19
CA CYS A 266 22.31 13.27 -1.64
C CYS A 266 21.98 14.74 -1.33
N ASP A 267 22.76 15.34 -0.43
CA ASP A 267 22.67 16.76 -0.11
C ASP A 267 23.53 17.58 -1.08
N VAL A 268 22.92 18.39 -1.95
CA VAL A 268 23.63 19.21 -2.95
C VAL A 268 24.44 20.35 -2.33
N THR A 269 24.21 20.65 -1.05
CA THR A 269 24.96 21.65 -0.28
C THR A 269 26.18 21.04 0.41
N ALA A 270 26.26 19.71 0.47
CA ALA A 270 27.38 18.95 1.00
C ALA A 270 28.42 18.60 -0.10
N PRO A 271 29.66 18.22 0.28
CA PRO A 271 30.62 17.66 -0.66
C PRO A 271 30.06 16.41 -1.35
N ASN A 272 30.39 16.21 -2.62
CA ASN A 272 29.97 15.01 -3.36
C ASN A 272 30.45 13.72 -2.66
N THR A 273 29.48 12.95 -2.14
CA THR A 273 29.69 11.62 -1.52
C THR A 273 29.09 10.48 -2.34
N CYS A 274 28.72 10.73 -3.60
CA CYS A 274 28.14 9.70 -4.45
C CYS A 274 29.08 8.49 -4.62
N PRO A 275 28.58 7.24 -4.47
CA PRO A 275 29.43 6.05 -4.54
C PRO A 275 30.22 5.92 -5.85
N GLY A 276 29.61 6.34 -6.96
CA GLY A 276 30.21 6.38 -8.30
C GLY A 276 31.04 7.62 -8.60
N ALA A 277 31.43 8.45 -7.61
CA ALA A 277 32.13 9.72 -7.86
C ALA A 277 33.46 9.55 -8.63
N ALA A 278 34.19 8.45 -8.40
CA ALA A 278 35.40 8.13 -9.16
C ALA A 278 35.14 7.82 -10.64
N GLN A 279 33.88 7.60 -11.01
CA GLN A 279 33.39 7.24 -12.33
C GLN A 279 32.58 8.38 -12.99
N GLY A 280 32.61 9.58 -12.40
CA GLY A 280 31.93 10.77 -12.92
C GLY A 280 30.53 10.97 -12.37
N GLN A 281 30.10 10.21 -11.35
CA GLN A 281 28.84 10.47 -10.66
C GLN A 281 28.93 11.75 -9.83
N GLU A 282 27.92 12.60 -9.92
CA GLU A 282 27.81 13.85 -9.19
C GLU A 282 26.49 13.90 -8.42
N CYS A 283 26.50 14.62 -7.29
CA CYS A 283 25.28 14.96 -6.59
C CYS A 283 24.65 16.16 -7.30
N VAL A 284 23.61 15.91 -8.09
CA VAL A 284 22.91 16.96 -8.84
C VAL A 284 21.53 17.18 -8.23
N SER A 285 20.96 18.37 -8.45
CA SER A 285 19.63 18.69 -7.93
C SER A 285 18.57 17.77 -8.53
N TRP A 286 17.67 17.25 -7.67
CA TRP A 286 16.51 16.45 -8.09
C TRP A 286 15.57 17.21 -9.03
N TRP A 287 15.54 18.54 -8.94
CA TRP A 287 14.57 19.39 -9.62
C TRP A 287 14.93 19.74 -11.07
N GLU A 288 16.01 19.19 -11.63
CA GLU A 288 16.44 19.39 -13.03
C GLU A 288 16.44 20.87 -13.50
N GLY A 289 16.83 21.79 -12.62
CA GLY A 289 16.86 23.23 -12.91
C GLY A 289 15.52 23.96 -12.73
N ALA A 290 14.46 23.26 -12.31
CA ALA A 290 13.28 23.88 -11.72
C ALA A 290 13.60 24.41 -10.31
N VAL A 291 12.68 25.22 -9.78
CA VAL A 291 12.77 25.74 -8.41
C VAL A 291 12.32 24.63 -7.47
N ALA A 292 13.20 24.23 -6.56
CA ALA A 292 12.88 23.30 -5.49
C ALA A 292 11.70 23.82 -4.64
N PRO A 293 10.74 22.96 -4.26
CA PRO A 293 9.77 23.27 -3.23
C PRO A 293 10.46 23.65 -1.90
N PRO A 294 9.84 24.51 -1.08
CA PRO A 294 10.38 24.84 0.24
C PRO A 294 10.60 23.59 1.10
N GLY A 295 11.81 23.45 1.66
CA GLY A 295 12.19 22.30 2.47
C GLY A 295 12.87 21.16 1.69
N TYR A 296 13.07 21.31 0.38
CA TYR A 296 13.76 20.33 -0.49
C TYR A 296 14.89 20.97 -1.31
N GLU A 297 15.36 22.15 -0.91
CA GLU A 297 16.39 22.89 -1.66
C GLU A 297 17.76 22.20 -1.64
N ASP A 298 18.03 21.39 -0.63
CA ASP A 298 19.22 20.56 -0.47
C ASP A 298 19.10 19.19 -1.14
N LEU A 299 17.91 18.80 -1.60
CA LEU A 299 17.69 17.51 -2.19
C LEU A 299 18.35 17.38 -3.58
N GLY A 300 19.22 16.38 -3.68
CA GLY A 300 19.82 15.90 -4.90
C GLY A 300 19.77 14.39 -5.03
N ILE A 301 20.30 13.94 -6.16
CA ILE A 301 20.42 12.53 -6.53
C ILE A 301 21.77 12.27 -7.16
N CYS A 302 22.34 11.11 -6.85
CA CYS A 302 23.60 10.69 -7.41
C CYS A 302 23.41 10.10 -8.81
N ILE A 303 23.85 10.81 -9.84
CA ILE A 303 23.83 10.35 -11.25
C ILE A 303 25.10 10.77 -11.98
N VAL A 304 25.43 10.10 -13.08
CA VAL A 304 26.43 10.59 -14.05
C VAL A 304 25.76 11.65 -14.94
N PRO A 305 26.15 12.93 -14.87
CA PRO A 305 25.55 13.96 -15.72
C PRO A 305 25.81 13.68 -17.21
N GLY A 306 24.77 13.80 -18.04
CA GLY A 306 24.82 13.61 -19.50
C GLY A 306 25.50 14.73 -20.27
#